data_AF-A0A6P2CJ59-F1
#
_entry.id   AF-A0A6P2CJ59-F1
#
_cell.length_a   1.000
_cell.length_b   1.000
_cell.length_c   1.000
_cell.angle_alpha   90.00
_cell.angle_beta   90.00
_cell.angle_gamma   90.00
#
_symmetry.space_group_name_H-M   'P 1'
#
loop_
_entity.id
_entity.type
_entity.pdbx_description
1 polymer ?
#
loop_
_entity_poly.entity_id
_entity_poly.type
_entity_poly.pdbx_seq_one_letter_code
_entity_poly.pdbx_strand_id
1 'polypeptide(L)'
;MDREQGDAGRDANSGTRGRRRARISDSETQRRMLQAGFDVVAERGLSLSLEHVSMEELIDRAGVSRTSSYRRWPSKDLFAEELVLAIARATELGSEIPGLAEALASLDPRFLAVLDTAQGRHDLLVEVLRIVIEVDFLAMVDSSGWRTYSTLSVAHLGLRDDALRVRVAEALAETERRFTRSRAEAFERLMALVGYRLAEGTPGGWYQVSTALGALTNGMLAQARIDLASVTATTTMTALLIVSE
;
A
#
# COMPACT_ATOMS: atom_id res chain seq x y z
N MET A 1 21.30 57.31 -65.84
CA MET A 1 21.82 56.96 -64.50
C MET A 1 20.69 57.28 -63.53
N ASP A 2 19.60 56.51 -63.51
CA ASP A 2 19.46 55.13 -63.03
C ASP A 2 19.87 54.96 -61.56
N ARG A 3 18.83 54.82 -60.72
CA ARG A 3 18.59 53.79 -59.69
C ARG A 3 19.75 53.36 -58.78
N GLU A 4 19.55 53.48 -57.45
CA GLU A 4 19.34 52.38 -56.46
C GLU A 4 19.85 52.70 -55.04
N GLN A 5 19.01 52.31 -54.06
CA GLN A 5 19.34 51.73 -52.73
C GLN A 5 20.11 52.60 -51.71
N GLY A 6 19.74 52.68 -50.43
CA GLY A 6 18.76 51.92 -49.66
C GLY A 6 18.41 52.61 -48.34
N ASP A 7 17.13 52.50 -47.99
CA ASP A 7 16.52 52.83 -46.73
C ASP A 7 16.88 51.75 -45.69
N ALA A 8 17.59 52.13 -44.64
CA ALA A 8 17.97 51.25 -43.55
C ALA A 8 17.73 51.96 -42.22
N GLY A 9 16.67 51.56 -41.51
CA GLY A 9 16.42 52.02 -40.15
C GLY A 9 15.06 51.67 -39.57
N ARG A 10 14.48 50.51 -39.93
CA ARG A 10 13.19 50.06 -39.42
C ARG A 10 13.36 49.19 -38.17
N ASP A 11 12.93 49.74 -37.05
CA ASP A 11 12.24 49.08 -35.93
C ASP A 11 12.72 47.68 -35.52
N ALA A 12 13.77 47.63 -34.71
CA ALA A 12 14.02 46.48 -33.82
C ALA A 12 13.18 46.62 -32.54
N ASN A 13 11.85 46.58 -32.67
CA ASN A 13 10.98 46.35 -31.53
C ASN A 13 11.16 44.89 -31.10
N SER A 14 12.04 44.68 -30.12
CA SER A 14 12.28 43.40 -29.46
C SER A 14 10.99 42.93 -28.79
N GLY A 15 10.20 42.19 -29.54
CA GLY A 15 9.00 41.53 -29.07
C GLY A 15 9.35 40.61 -27.91
N THR A 16 8.97 41.03 -26.70
CA THR A 16 8.78 40.18 -25.54
C THR A 16 7.82 39.06 -25.96
N ARG A 17 8.37 37.94 -26.47
CA ARG A 17 7.61 36.70 -26.65
C ARG A 17 7.19 36.26 -25.26
N GLY A 18 6.00 36.71 -24.87
CA GLY A 18 5.28 36.15 -23.73
C GLY A 18 5.35 34.63 -23.87
N ARG A 19 5.97 33.99 -22.89
CA ARG A 19 6.12 32.55 -22.81
C ARG A 19 4.70 31.97 -22.72
N ARG A 20 4.08 31.74 -23.88
CA ARG A 20 2.71 31.28 -24.03
C ARG A 20 2.65 29.94 -23.33
N ARG A 21 2.10 29.94 -22.12
CA ARG A 21 2.04 28.80 -21.20
C ARG A 21 1.55 27.59 -22.01
N ALA A 22 2.42 26.60 -22.20
CA ALA A 22 2.13 25.46 -23.05
C ALA A 22 0.81 24.83 -22.60
N ARG A 23 -0.08 24.54 -23.56
CA ARG A 23 -1.37 23.90 -23.30
C ARG A 23 -1.07 22.58 -22.59
N ILE A 24 -1.59 22.41 -21.37
CA ILE A 24 -1.44 21.18 -20.59
C ILE A 24 -1.99 20.04 -21.46
N SER A 25 -1.20 18.97 -21.64
CA SER A 25 -1.63 17.80 -22.41
C SER A 25 -2.73 17.05 -21.66
N ASP A 26 -3.43 16.16 -22.36
CA ASP A 26 -4.44 15.31 -21.74
C ASP A 26 -3.83 14.38 -20.67
N SER A 27 -2.66 13.81 -20.94
CA SER A 27 -1.89 12.98 -20.00
C SER A 27 -1.42 13.75 -18.76
N GLU A 28 -1.01 15.01 -18.92
CA GLU A 28 -0.61 15.84 -17.79
C GLU A 28 -1.82 16.28 -16.96
N THR A 29 -2.97 16.52 -17.62
CA THR A 29 -4.24 16.76 -16.93
C THR A 29 -4.62 15.54 -16.10
N GLN A 30 -4.52 14.34 -16.69
CA GLN A 30 -4.77 13.07 -16.02
C GLN A 30 -3.92 12.92 -14.76
N ARG A 31 -2.59 13.04 -14.93
CA ARG A 31 -1.62 12.88 -13.84
C ARG A 31 -1.88 13.82 -12.68
N ARG A 32 -2.10 15.12 -12.95
CA ARG A 32 -2.33 16.12 -11.90
C ARG A 32 -3.64 15.91 -11.15
N MET A 33 -4.70 15.56 -11.87
CA MET A 33 -6.01 15.30 -11.27
C MET A 33 -5.99 14.04 -10.41
N LEU A 34 -5.32 12.97 -10.86
CA LEU A 34 -5.11 11.78 -10.03
C LEU A 34 -4.27 12.10 -8.79
N GLN A 35 -3.19 12.88 -8.93
CA GLN A 35 -2.37 13.32 -7.78
C GLN A 35 -3.20 14.11 -6.77
N ALA A 36 -4.00 15.09 -7.21
CA ALA A 36 -4.90 15.81 -6.33
C ALA A 36 -5.90 14.88 -5.63
N GLY A 37 -6.38 13.84 -6.32
CA GLY A 37 -7.22 12.79 -5.75
C GLY A 37 -6.52 11.98 -4.67
N PHE A 38 -5.27 11.57 -4.91
CA PHE A 38 -4.43 10.91 -3.91
C PHE A 38 -4.23 11.77 -2.66
N ASP A 39 -3.92 13.06 -2.85
CA ASP A 39 -3.69 13.98 -1.74
C ASP A 39 -4.97 14.15 -0.89
N VAL A 40 -6.14 14.30 -1.52
CA VAL A 40 -7.43 14.37 -0.81
C VAL A 40 -7.73 13.08 -0.03
N VAL A 41 -7.46 11.91 -0.61
CA VAL A 41 -7.65 10.62 0.07
C VAL A 41 -6.66 10.44 1.22
N ALA A 42 -5.43 10.91 1.09
CA ALA A 42 -4.45 10.88 2.16
C ALA A 42 -4.86 11.81 3.33
N GLU A 43 -5.41 12.99 3.03
CA GLU A 43 -5.90 13.95 4.03
C GLU A 43 -7.16 13.49 4.76
N ARG A 44 -8.13 12.92 4.03
CA ARG A 44 -9.49 12.66 4.53
C ARG A 44 -9.80 11.19 4.79
N GLY A 45 -8.89 10.30 4.39
CA GLY A 45 -9.11 8.87 4.38
C GLY A 45 -9.95 8.42 3.17
N LEU A 46 -9.83 7.13 2.84
CA LEU A 46 -10.66 6.49 1.82
C LEU A 46 -12.01 6.08 2.44
N SER A 47 -13.12 6.66 1.98
CA SER A 47 -14.47 6.20 2.34
C SER A 47 -14.97 5.10 1.39
N LEU A 48 -15.97 4.32 1.83
CA LEU A 48 -16.61 3.26 1.04
C LEU A 48 -17.18 3.75 -0.31
N SER A 49 -17.45 5.05 -0.43
CA SER A 49 -17.83 5.75 -1.65
C SER A 49 -17.00 7.02 -1.78
N LEU A 50 -16.51 7.37 -2.98
CA LEU A 50 -15.80 8.63 -3.26
C LEU A 50 -16.76 9.85 -3.32
N GLU A 51 -17.95 9.75 -2.73
CA GLU A 51 -18.97 10.81 -2.67
C GLU A 51 -18.43 12.12 -2.08
N HIS A 52 -17.51 12.08 -1.13
CA HIS A 52 -16.93 13.26 -0.49
C HIS A 52 -15.92 14.01 -1.36
N VAL A 53 -15.50 13.44 -2.50
CA VAL A 53 -14.49 14.06 -3.39
C VAL A 53 -15.18 15.02 -4.36
N SER A 54 -14.89 16.32 -4.26
CA SER A 54 -15.47 17.32 -5.17
C SER A 54 -14.65 17.45 -6.45
N MET A 55 -15.29 17.33 -7.62
CA MET A 55 -14.61 17.49 -8.91
C MET A 55 -14.03 18.91 -9.06
N GLU A 56 -14.73 19.93 -8.59
CA GLU A 56 -14.26 21.32 -8.65
C GLU A 56 -13.08 21.56 -7.73
N GLU A 57 -13.11 21.02 -6.51
CA GLU A 57 -11.98 21.09 -5.58
C GLU A 57 -10.72 20.46 -6.19
N LEU A 58 -10.88 19.30 -6.83
CA LEU A 58 -9.76 18.62 -7.49
C LEU A 58 -9.21 19.40 -8.67
N ILE A 59 -10.08 20.01 -9.48
CA ILE A 59 -9.66 20.85 -10.62
C ILE A 59 -8.81 22.02 -10.12
N ASP A 60 -9.25 22.67 -9.05
CA ASP A 60 -8.54 23.80 -8.44
C ASP A 60 -7.20 23.36 -7.84
N ARG A 61 -7.17 22.28 -7.05
CA ARG A 61 -5.94 21.71 -6.47
C ARG A 61 -4.94 21.26 -7.54
N ALA A 62 -5.42 20.60 -8.60
CA ALA A 62 -4.59 20.13 -9.70
C ALA A 62 -4.07 21.28 -10.59
N GLY A 63 -4.65 22.49 -10.48
CA GLY A 63 -4.29 23.65 -11.29
C GLY A 63 -4.52 23.43 -12.78
N VAL A 64 -5.58 22.68 -13.14
CA VAL A 64 -5.96 22.37 -14.52
C VAL A 64 -7.20 23.14 -14.94
N SER A 65 -7.47 23.27 -16.24
CA SER A 65 -8.68 23.95 -16.70
C SER A 65 -9.91 23.04 -16.60
N ARG A 66 -11.04 23.57 -16.12
CA ARG A 66 -12.36 22.89 -16.14
C ARG A 66 -12.69 22.25 -17.48
N THR A 67 -12.47 22.95 -18.60
CA THR A 67 -12.75 22.43 -19.95
C THR A 67 -11.96 21.16 -20.28
N SER A 68 -10.66 21.11 -19.96
CA SER A 68 -9.86 19.89 -20.18
C SER A 68 -10.30 18.75 -19.27
N SER A 69 -10.61 19.04 -18.01
CA SER A 69 -11.08 18.04 -17.06
C SER A 69 -12.43 17.43 -17.47
N TYR A 70 -13.42 18.26 -17.80
CA TYR A 70 -14.75 17.78 -18.24
C TYR A 70 -14.75 17.16 -19.63
N ARG A 71 -13.79 17.52 -20.51
CA ARG A 71 -13.60 16.82 -21.78
C ARG A 71 -13.13 15.38 -21.55
N ARG A 72 -12.25 15.16 -20.57
CA ARG A 72 -11.71 13.84 -20.24
C ARG A 72 -12.66 13.01 -19.37
N TRP A 73 -13.22 13.63 -18.34
CA TRP A 73 -14.22 13.03 -17.45
C TRP A 73 -15.49 13.86 -17.48
N PRO A 74 -16.44 13.52 -18.36
CA PRO A 74 -17.73 14.21 -18.45
C PRO A 74 -18.53 14.19 -17.16
N SER A 75 -18.30 13.22 -16.27
CA SER A 75 -18.92 13.12 -14.95
C SER A 75 -17.89 12.86 -13.86
N LYS A 76 -18.25 13.20 -12.62
CA LYS A 76 -17.47 12.87 -11.42
C LYS A 76 -17.29 11.36 -11.27
N ASP A 77 -18.30 10.57 -11.61
CA ASP A 77 -18.26 9.11 -11.46
C ASP A 77 -17.14 8.49 -12.32
N LEU A 78 -16.98 8.93 -13.57
CA LEU A 78 -15.90 8.44 -14.45
C LEU A 78 -14.50 8.79 -13.91
N PHE A 79 -14.34 9.96 -13.30
CA PHE A 79 -13.09 10.30 -12.62
C PHE A 79 -12.89 9.43 -11.37
N ALA A 80 -13.94 9.24 -10.57
CA ALA A 80 -13.90 8.44 -9.35
C ALA A 80 -13.50 6.99 -9.65
N GLU A 81 -14.04 6.39 -10.71
CA GLU A 81 -13.68 5.05 -11.19
C GLU A 81 -12.19 4.95 -11.52
N GLU A 82 -11.66 5.92 -12.26
CA GLU A 82 -10.23 5.98 -12.62
C GLU A 82 -9.35 6.17 -11.38
N LEU A 83 -9.79 7.01 -10.43
CA LEU A 83 -9.09 7.25 -9.17
C LEU A 83 -9.06 6.00 -8.28
N VAL A 84 -10.18 5.28 -8.13
CA VAL A 84 -10.23 4.02 -7.35
C VAL A 84 -9.22 3.02 -7.91
N LEU A 85 -9.19 2.84 -9.23
CA LEU A 85 -8.24 1.93 -9.84
C LEU A 85 -6.78 2.41 -9.68
N ALA A 86 -6.54 3.70 -9.79
CA ALA A 86 -5.21 4.27 -9.56
C ALA A 86 -4.75 4.02 -8.12
N ILE A 87 -5.63 4.22 -7.13
CA ILE A 87 -5.34 3.94 -5.72
C ILE A 87 -5.07 2.45 -5.49
N ALA A 88 -5.90 1.57 -6.04
CA ALA A 88 -5.70 0.12 -5.92
C ALA A 88 -4.33 -0.31 -6.47
N ARG A 89 -3.89 0.29 -7.58
CA ARG A 89 -2.58 0.00 -8.20
C ARG A 89 -1.40 0.60 -7.45
N ALA A 90 -1.59 1.77 -6.83
CA ALA A 90 -0.57 2.45 -6.03
C ALA A 90 -0.52 1.95 -4.58
N THR A 91 -1.44 1.06 -4.18
CA THR A 91 -1.45 0.51 -2.82
C THR A 91 -0.24 -0.40 -2.66
N GLU A 92 0.56 -0.11 -1.63
CA GLU A 92 1.70 -0.92 -1.23
C GLU A 92 1.49 -1.38 0.21
N LEU A 93 1.82 -2.65 0.45
CA LEU A 93 1.84 -3.25 1.78
C LEU A 93 3.31 -3.29 2.22
N GLY A 94 3.64 -2.49 3.23
CA GLY A 94 5.02 -2.42 3.75
C GLY A 94 5.45 -3.77 4.31
N SER A 95 6.70 -4.15 4.05
CA SER A 95 7.35 -5.34 4.60
C SER A 95 8.31 -5.02 5.75
N GLU A 96 8.50 -3.74 6.05
CA GLU A 96 9.27 -3.30 7.21
C GLU A 96 8.45 -3.50 8.48
N ILE A 97 9.12 -3.97 9.53
CA ILE A 97 8.54 -4.17 10.86
C ILE A 97 9.23 -3.19 11.82
N PRO A 98 8.69 -1.95 11.97
CA PRO A 98 9.24 -0.97 12.88
C PRO A 98 9.38 -1.53 14.30
N GLY A 99 10.49 -1.23 14.98
CA GLY A 99 10.73 -1.70 16.34
C GLY A 99 11.16 -3.16 16.47
N LEU A 100 11.24 -3.93 15.36
CA LEU A 100 11.66 -5.34 15.42
C LEU A 100 13.03 -5.53 16.08
N ALA A 101 14.02 -4.70 15.73
CA ALA A 101 15.36 -4.81 16.28
C ALA A 101 15.39 -4.58 17.81
N GLU A 102 14.62 -3.61 18.29
CA GLU A 102 14.49 -3.32 19.73
C GLU A 102 13.75 -4.45 20.45
N ALA A 103 12.68 -4.96 19.84
CA ALA A 103 11.93 -6.08 20.38
C ALA A 103 12.78 -7.36 20.45
N LEU A 104 13.58 -7.67 19.43
CA LEU A 104 14.51 -8.79 19.46
C LEU A 104 15.66 -8.57 20.46
N ALA A 105 16.12 -7.33 20.66
CA ALA A 105 17.12 -7.02 21.68
C ALA A 105 16.60 -7.23 23.11
N SER A 106 15.28 -7.28 23.31
CA SER A 106 14.65 -7.58 24.61
C SER A 106 14.52 -9.08 24.91
N LEU A 107 14.94 -9.96 23.99
CA LEU A 107 14.92 -11.41 24.20
C LEU A 107 15.69 -11.80 25.45
N ASP A 108 15.07 -12.67 26.27
CA ASP A 108 15.73 -13.21 27.47
C ASP A 108 17.01 -13.97 27.06
N PRO A 109 18.20 -13.59 27.57
CA PRO A 109 19.45 -14.24 27.25
C PRO A 109 19.46 -15.76 27.49
N ARG A 110 18.55 -16.28 28.33
CA ARG A 110 18.40 -17.73 28.55
C ARG A 110 18.13 -18.51 27.25
N PHE A 111 17.41 -17.92 26.29
CA PHE A 111 17.12 -18.57 25.01
C PHE A 111 18.40 -18.73 24.16
N LEU A 112 19.36 -17.82 24.33
CA LEU A 112 20.66 -17.89 23.66
C LEU A 112 21.58 -18.93 24.30
N ALA A 113 21.35 -19.28 25.57
CA ALA A 113 22.20 -20.22 26.32
C ALA A 113 21.96 -21.70 25.97
N VAL A 114 20.90 -22.03 25.21
CA VAL A 114 20.47 -23.43 24.95
C VAL A 114 20.44 -23.80 23.45
N LEU A 115 21.08 -23.01 22.59
CA LEU A 115 21.03 -23.16 21.12
C LEU A 115 21.75 -24.40 20.57
N ASP A 116 22.58 -25.03 21.37
CA ASP A 116 23.26 -26.28 21.03
C ASP A 116 22.28 -27.47 20.89
N THR A 117 21.18 -27.44 21.64
CA THR A 117 20.13 -28.46 21.58
C THR A 117 19.07 -28.16 20.51
N ALA A 118 18.45 -29.22 19.97
CA ALA A 118 17.31 -29.07 19.07
C ALA A 118 16.11 -28.40 19.76
N GLN A 119 15.89 -28.71 21.04
CA GLN A 119 14.81 -28.11 21.83
C GLN A 119 15.04 -26.63 22.08
N GLY A 120 16.26 -26.21 22.47
CA GLY A 120 16.53 -24.80 22.69
C GLY A 120 16.45 -23.94 21.42
N ARG A 121 16.81 -24.49 20.25
CA ARG A 121 16.54 -23.83 18.95
C ARG A 121 15.04 -23.69 18.67
N HIS A 122 14.26 -24.72 18.99
CA HIS A 122 12.80 -24.67 18.87
C HIS A 122 12.20 -23.60 19.79
N ASP A 123 12.62 -23.57 21.05
CA ASP A 123 12.13 -22.62 22.04
C ASP A 123 12.50 -21.17 21.67
N LEU A 124 13.72 -20.93 21.19
CA LEU A 124 14.10 -19.64 20.62
C LEU A 124 13.21 -19.27 19.43
N LEU A 125 12.97 -20.20 18.50
CA LEU A 125 12.15 -19.91 17.32
C LEU A 125 10.73 -19.52 17.71
N VAL A 126 10.11 -20.25 18.64
CA VAL A 126 8.76 -19.96 19.13
C VAL A 126 8.72 -18.57 19.75
N GLU A 127 9.70 -18.21 20.57
CA GLU A 127 9.75 -16.90 21.22
C GLU A 127 10.00 -15.76 20.22
N VAL A 128 10.93 -15.95 19.28
CA VAL A 128 11.18 -14.99 18.19
C VAL A 128 9.92 -14.78 17.36
N LEU A 129 9.21 -15.85 16.98
CA LEU A 129 7.95 -15.75 16.24
C LEU A 129 6.88 -15.04 17.05
N ARG A 130 6.76 -15.31 18.35
CA ARG A 130 5.82 -14.61 19.24
C ARG A 130 6.05 -13.10 19.18
N ILE A 131 7.31 -12.66 19.34
CA ILE A 131 7.68 -11.23 19.30
C ILE A 131 7.44 -10.64 17.90
N VAL A 132 7.94 -11.29 16.85
CA VAL A 132 7.84 -10.80 15.47
C VAL A 132 6.38 -10.64 15.07
N ILE A 133 5.53 -11.63 15.33
CA ILE A 133 4.11 -11.61 14.96
C ILE A 133 3.39 -10.46 15.68
N GLU A 134 3.70 -10.23 16.95
CA GLU A 134 3.09 -9.14 17.72
C GLU A 134 3.47 -7.77 17.16
N VAL A 135 4.77 -7.51 16.94
CA VAL A 135 5.26 -6.23 16.42
C VAL A 135 4.78 -5.99 14.98
N ASP A 136 4.85 -7.02 14.12
CA ASP A 136 4.36 -6.96 12.75
C ASP A 136 2.86 -6.65 12.71
N PHE A 137 2.07 -7.35 13.51
CA PHE A 137 0.63 -7.13 13.59
C PHE A 137 0.28 -5.70 13.99
N LEU A 138 0.93 -5.15 15.02
CA LEU A 138 0.70 -3.77 15.46
C LEU A 138 1.12 -2.75 14.37
N ALA A 139 2.25 -2.97 13.71
CA ALA A 139 2.67 -2.15 12.58
C ALA A 139 1.66 -2.19 11.42
N MET A 140 1.06 -3.36 11.17
CA MET A 140 0.01 -3.53 10.16
C MET A 140 -1.29 -2.80 10.54
N VAL A 141 -1.67 -2.79 11.82
CA VAL A 141 -2.84 -2.04 12.34
C VAL A 141 -2.69 -0.53 12.09
N ASP A 142 -1.49 0.01 12.33
CA ASP A 142 -1.21 1.44 12.19
C ASP A 142 -0.98 1.89 10.73
N SER A 143 -0.74 0.94 9.83
CA SER A 143 -0.39 1.20 8.43
C SER A 143 -1.55 1.75 7.60
N SER A 144 -1.31 2.89 6.94
CA SER A 144 -2.23 3.48 5.96
C SER A 144 -2.42 2.59 4.72
N GLY A 145 -1.37 1.87 4.30
CA GLY A 145 -1.43 0.93 3.17
C GLY A 145 -2.41 -0.22 3.45
N TRP A 146 -2.31 -0.83 4.64
CA TRP A 146 -3.22 -1.89 5.07
C TRP A 146 -4.66 -1.42 5.24
N ARG A 147 -4.87 -0.19 5.74
CA ARG A 147 -6.20 0.45 5.78
C ARG A 147 -6.78 0.62 4.37
N THR A 148 -6.02 1.22 3.46
CA THR A 148 -6.45 1.44 2.06
C THR A 148 -6.79 0.12 1.36
N TYR A 149 -5.90 -0.87 1.46
CA TYR A 149 -6.10 -2.21 0.90
C TYR A 149 -7.40 -2.84 1.40
N SER A 150 -7.63 -2.84 2.72
CA SER A 150 -8.82 -3.45 3.32
C SER A 150 -10.11 -2.70 2.98
N THR A 151 -10.07 -1.37 2.93
CA THR A 151 -11.24 -0.59 2.51
C THR A 151 -11.59 -0.89 1.06
N LEU A 152 -10.60 -0.93 0.16
CA LEU A 152 -10.83 -1.25 -1.25
C LEU A 152 -11.26 -2.70 -1.48
N SER A 153 -10.74 -3.66 -0.71
CA SER A 153 -11.12 -5.08 -0.84
C SER A 153 -12.59 -5.33 -0.51
N VAL A 154 -13.24 -4.44 0.25
CA VAL A 154 -14.69 -4.48 0.47
C VAL A 154 -15.42 -3.54 -0.48
N ALA A 155 -14.97 -2.29 -0.59
CA ALA A 155 -15.67 -1.24 -1.35
C ALA A 155 -15.80 -1.57 -2.85
N HIS A 156 -14.81 -2.25 -3.44
CA HIS A 156 -14.86 -2.57 -4.87
C HIS A 156 -16.06 -3.46 -5.23
N LEU A 157 -16.60 -4.25 -4.30
CA LEU A 157 -17.78 -5.09 -4.53
C LEU A 157 -19.04 -4.26 -4.83
N GLY A 158 -19.09 -3.00 -4.38
CA GLY A 158 -20.18 -2.07 -4.62
C GLY A 158 -20.08 -1.29 -5.94
N LEU A 159 -19.00 -1.45 -6.71
CA LEU A 159 -18.83 -0.76 -7.99
C LEU A 159 -19.88 -1.24 -9.00
N ARG A 160 -20.45 -0.29 -9.76
CA ARG A 160 -21.51 -0.56 -10.74
C ARG A 160 -20.96 -1.14 -12.04
N ASP A 161 -19.75 -0.73 -12.43
CA ASP A 161 -19.04 -1.27 -13.60
C ASP A 161 -18.33 -2.59 -13.23
N ASP A 162 -18.79 -3.68 -13.85
CA ASP A 162 -18.23 -5.02 -13.69
C ASP A 162 -16.78 -5.13 -14.17
N ALA A 163 -16.44 -4.47 -15.27
CA ALA A 163 -15.07 -4.50 -15.80
C ALA A 163 -14.11 -3.76 -14.86
N LEU A 164 -14.55 -2.64 -14.30
CA LEU A 164 -13.78 -1.93 -13.27
C LEU A 164 -13.63 -2.78 -12.00
N ARG A 165 -14.70 -3.42 -11.53
CA ARG A 165 -14.69 -4.30 -10.36
C ARG A 165 -13.61 -5.38 -10.48
N VAL A 166 -13.53 -6.04 -11.63
CA VAL A 166 -12.49 -7.05 -11.93
C VAL A 166 -11.10 -6.43 -11.91
N ARG A 167 -10.89 -5.28 -12.58
CA ARG A 167 -9.58 -4.61 -12.65
C ARG A 167 -9.08 -4.15 -11.28
N VAL A 168 -9.98 -3.71 -10.40
CA VAL A 168 -9.64 -3.33 -9.02
C VAL A 168 -9.28 -4.58 -8.21
N ALA A 169 -10.08 -5.64 -8.30
CA ALA A 169 -9.78 -6.91 -7.64
C ALA A 169 -8.42 -7.49 -8.08
N GLU A 170 -8.10 -7.45 -9.37
CA GLU A 170 -6.80 -7.87 -9.91
C GLU A 170 -5.63 -7.03 -9.37
N ALA A 171 -5.79 -5.71 -9.28
CA ALA A 171 -4.76 -4.82 -8.75
C ALA A 171 -4.49 -5.08 -7.25
N LEU A 172 -5.55 -5.32 -6.47
CA LEU A 172 -5.43 -5.70 -5.06
C LEU A 172 -4.80 -7.08 -4.90
N ALA A 173 -5.22 -8.06 -5.71
CA ALA A 173 -4.65 -9.41 -5.68
C ALA A 173 -3.16 -9.40 -6.05
N GLU A 174 -2.73 -8.57 -7.00
CA GLU A 174 -1.31 -8.42 -7.33
C GLU A 174 -0.51 -7.81 -6.18
N THR A 175 -1.10 -6.85 -5.47
CA THR A 175 -0.51 -6.26 -4.27
C THR A 175 -0.31 -7.30 -3.18
N GLU A 176 -1.32 -8.12 -2.89
CA GLU A 176 -1.23 -9.20 -1.91
C GLU A 176 -0.24 -10.31 -2.33
N ARG A 177 -0.20 -10.69 -3.62
CA ARG A 177 0.77 -11.67 -4.13
C ARG A 177 2.21 -11.19 -3.96
N ARG A 178 2.50 -9.93 -4.26
CA ARG A 178 3.83 -9.34 -4.09
C ARG A 178 4.27 -9.36 -2.63
N PHE A 179 3.38 -8.94 -1.73
CA PHE A 179 3.63 -8.98 -0.30
C PHE A 179 3.84 -10.41 0.22
N THR A 180 2.98 -11.35 -0.22
CA THR A 180 3.08 -12.77 0.15
C THR A 180 4.39 -13.39 -0.30
N ARG A 181 4.89 -13.06 -1.50
CA ARG A 181 6.19 -13.51 -1.99
C ARG A 181 7.33 -12.97 -1.12
N SER A 182 7.32 -11.66 -0.85
CA SER A 182 8.33 -11.04 0.01
C SER A 182 8.37 -11.66 1.41
N ARG A 183 7.19 -11.90 2.01
CA ARG A 183 7.06 -12.59 3.29
C ARG A 183 7.59 -14.03 3.21
N ALA A 184 7.26 -14.78 2.17
CA ALA A 184 7.76 -16.15 1.99
C ALA A 184 9.29 -16.22 1.96
N GLU A 185 9.93 -15.33 1.21
CA GLU A 185 11.40 -15.24 1.14
C GLU A 185 12.02 -14.82 2.48
N ALA A 186 11.36 -13.96 3.24
CA ALA A 186 11.82 -13.56 4.58
C ALA A 186 11.71 -14.71 5.57
N PHE A 187 10.57 -15.42 5.60
CA PHE A 187 10.36 -16.59 6.44
C PHE A 187 11.34 -17.71 6.11
N GLU A 188 11.54 -18.02 4.82
CA GLU A 188 12.51 -19.03 4.40
C GLU A 188 13.92 -18.73 4.93
N ARG A 189 14.38 -17.49 4.76
CA ARG A 189 15.70 -17.06 5.25
C ARG A 189 15.79 -17.13 6.77
N LEU A 190 14.79 -16.64 7.49
CA LEU A 190 14.77 -16.69 8.96
C LEU A 190 14.80 -18.12 9.47
N MET A 191 13.98 -19.00 8.91
CA MET A 191 13.86 -20.39 9.32
C MET A 191 15.15 -21.16 9.05
N ALA A 192 15.78 -20.91 7.91
CA ALA A 192 17.08 -21.52 7.58
C ALA A 192 18.19 -21.13 8.57
N LEU A 193 18.20 -19.91 9.10
CA LEU A 193 19.19 -19.47 10.09
C LEU A 193 19.10 -20.26 11.41
N VAL A 194 17.90 -20.71 11.79
CA VAL A 194 17.65 -21.50 13.01
C VAL A 194 17.68 -23.02 12.73
N GLY A 195 17.98 -23.41 11.49
CA GLY A 195 18.09 -24.82 11.07
C GLY A 195 16.76 -25.49 10.69
N TYR A 196 15.69 -24.72 10.52
CA TYR A 196 14.39 -25.21 10.06
C TYR A 196 14.33 -25.26 8.53
N ARG A 197 13.67 -26.30 8.03
CA ARG A 197 13.31 -26.47 6.62
C ARG A 197 11.90 -27.01 6.51
N LEU A 198 11.22 -26.71 5.40
CA LEU A 198 9.98 -27.40 5.08
C LEU A 198 10.25 -28.88 4.82
N ALA A 199 9.28 -29.71 5.17
CA ALA A 199 9.31 -31.12 4.83
C ALA A 199 9.34 -31.29 3.29
N GLU A 200 10.06 -32.30 2.83
CA GLU A 200 10.12 -32.62 1.40
C GLU A 200 8.71 -32.92 0.87
N GLY A 201 8.39 -32.41 -0.32
CA GLY A 201 7.07 -32.57 -0.92
C GLY A 201 5.99 -31.62 -0.41
N THR A 202 6.31 -30.65 0.47
CA THR A 202 5.34 -29.62 0.91
C THR A 202 4.83 -28.83 -0.30
N PRO A 203 3.54 -28.95 -0.68
CA PRO A 203 3.00 -28.28 -1.86
C PRO A 203 3.05 -26.75 -1.71
N GLY A 204 3.54 -26.07 -2.73
CA GLY A 204 3.61 -24.60 -2.76
C GLY A 204 4.64 -23.96 -1.81
N GLY A 205 5.41 -24.76 -1.06
CA GLY A 205 6.54 -24.31 -0.24
C GLY A 205 6.21 -23.16 0.72
N TRP A 206 7.18 -22.26 0.94
CA TRP A 206 7.04 -21.10 1.82
C TRP A 206 5.99 -20.10 1.34
N TYR A 207 5.69 -20.08 0.04
CA TYR A 207 4.65 -19.23 -0.51
C TYR A 207 3.26 -19.66 -0.02
N GLN A 208 2.99 -20.96 0.02
CA GLN A 208 1.73 -21.49 0.56
C GLN A 208 1.58 -21.21 2.06
N VAL A 209 2.66 -21.41 2.83
CA VAL A 209 2.70 -21.06 4.27
C VAL A 209 2.38 -19.58 4.46
N SER A 210 3.03 -18.71 3.68
CA SER A 210 2.81 -17.26 3.73
C SER A 210 1.41 -16.85 3.28
N THR A 211 0.80 -17.60 2.36
CA THR A 211 -0.59 -17.39 1.95
C THR A 211 -1.54 -17.68 3.10
N ALA A 212 -1.36 -18.83 3.80
CA ALA A 212 -2.16 -19.20 4.95
C ALA A 212 -2.02 -18.18 6.09
N LEU A 213 -0.80 -17.76 6.40
CA LEU A 213 -0.54 -16.71 7.39
C LEU A 213 -1.18 -15.37 7.01
N GLY A 214 -1.15 -15.02 5.72
CA GLY A 214 -1.82 -13.83 5.20
C GLY A 214 -3.33 -13.85 5.44
N ALA A 215 -3.99 -14.98 5.15
CA ALA A 215 -5.42 -15.14 5.38
C ALA A 215 -5.79 -14.96 6.86
N LEU A 216 -5.02 -15.58 7.78
CA LEU A 216 -5.21 -15.43 9.22
C LEU A 216 -5.03 -13.96 9.64
N THR A 217 -3.96 -13.32 9.18
CA THR A 217 -3.63 -11.94 9.54
C THR A 217 -4.68 -10.95 9.02
N ASN A 218 -5.18 -11.15 7.79
CA ASN A 218 -6.28 -10.35 7.23
C ASN A 218 -7.55 -10.46 8.08
N GLY A 219 -7.88 -11.67 8.56
CA GLY A 219 -9.00 -11.89 9.48
C GLY A 219 -8.80 -11.16 10.81
N MET A 220 -7.61 -11.26 11.41
CA MET A 220 -7.26 -10.54 12.64
C MET A 220 -7.30 -9.03 12.47
N LEU A 221 -6.79 -8.50 11.35
CA LEU A 221 -6.87 -7.07 11.02
C LEU A 221 -8.31 -6.59 10.85
N ALA A 222 -9.18 -7.40 10.24
CA ALA A 222 -10.60 -7.08 10.15
C ALA A 222 -11.24 -7.00 11.55
N GLN A 223 -10.94 -7.95 12.43
CA GLN A 223 -11.46 -7.98 13.80
C GLN A 223 -10.91 -6.86 14.68
N ALA A 224 -9.62 -6.53 14.56
CA ALA A 224 -8.96 -5.51 15.37
C ALA A 224 -9.49 -4.09 15.10
N ARG A 225 -10.13 -3.86 13.94
CA ARG A 225 -10.84 -2.60 13.67
C ARG A 225 -12.13 -2.45 14.46
N ILE A 226 -12.69 -3.55 14.95
CA ILE A 226 -13.87 -3.58 15.81
C ILE A 226 -13.44 -3.54 17.28
N ASP A 227 -12.52 -4.43 17.64
CA ASP A 227 -12.01 -4.56 19.02
C ASP A 227 -10.56 -5.03 19.01
N LEU A 228 -9.64 -4.06 19.01
CA LEU A 228 -8.21 -4.31 19.08
C LEU A 228 -7.80 -4.98 20.41
N ALA A 229 -8.48 -4.65 21.52
CA ALA A 229 -8.13 -5.15 22.85
C ALA A 229 -8.37 -6.66 22.95
N SER A 230 -9.48 -7.16 22.39
CA SER A 230 -9.77 -8.60 22.35
C SER A 230 -8.79 -9.40 21.49
N VAL A 231 -8.38 -8.85 20.34
CA VAL A 231 -7.40 -9.50 19.46
C VAL A 231 -6.02 -9.57 20.11
N THR A 232 -5.56 -8.47 20.71
CA THR A 232 -4.24 -8.40 21.37
C THR A 232 -4.19 -9.21 22.68
N ALA A 233 -5.29 -9.29 23.43
CA ALA A 233 -5.39 -10.15 24.60
C ALA A 233 -5.21 -11.64 24.25
N THR A 234 -5.71 -12.09 23.08
CA THR A 234 -5.57 -13.48 22.61
C THR A 234 -4.12 -13.81 22.25
N THR A 235 -3.40 -12.87 21.62
CA THR A 235 -1.96 -13.03 21.31
C THR A 235 -1.09 -13.11 22.57
N THR A 236 -1.55 -12.52 23.68
CA THR A 236 -0.85 -12.51 24.98
C THR A 236 -1.15 -13.75 25.84
N MET A 237 -2.17 -14.56 25.50
CA MET A 237 -2.64 -15.69 26.32
C MET A 237 -1.67 -16.89 26.45
N THR A 238 -0.49 -16.85 25.84
CA THR A 238 0.53 -17.90 25.98
C THR A 238 1.07 -18.05 27.42
N ALA A 239 0.73 -17.13 28.34
CA ALA A 239 1.17 -17.16 29.74
C ALA A 239 0.13 -17.70 30.76
N LEU A 240 -1.05 -18.18 30.35
CA LEU A 240 -2.13 -18.56 31.30
C LEU A 240 -2.36 -20.06 31.51
N LEU A 241 -1.61 -20.93 30.83
CA LEU A 241 -1.66 -22.37 31.08
C LEU A 241 -0.43 -22.81 31.87
N ILE A 242 -0.60 -22.86 33.20
CA ILE A 242 0.33 -23.56 34.10
C ILE A 242 0.03 -25.06 33.95
N VAL A 243 1.06 -25.85 33.63
CA VAL A 243 0.98 -27.31 33.78
C VAL A 243 0.85 -27.60 35.26
N SER A 244 -0.32 -28.03 35.71
CA SER A 244 -0.47 -28.61 37.04
C SER A 244 0.32 -29.92 37.08
N GLU A 245 1.27 -30.03 38.02
CA GLU A 245 1.94 -31.30 38.37
C GLU A 245 0.94 -32.36 38.89
#